data_AF-A0A2G9U001-F1
#
_entry.id   AF-A0A2G9U001-F1
#
_cell.length_a   1.000
_cell.length_b   1.000
_cell.length_c   1.000
_cell.angle_alpha   90.00
_cell.angle_beta   90.00
_cell.angle_gamma   90.00
#
_symmetry.space_group_name_H-M   'P 1'
#
loop_
_entity.id
_entity.type
_entity.pdbx_description
1 polymer ?
#
loop_
_entity_poly.entity_id
_entity_poly.type
_entity_poly.pdbx_seq_one_letter_code
_entity_poly.pdbx_strand_id
1 'polypeptide(L)'
;MMDTVFAANDIARGKGVERFVIFGDDREFMQNLSHVIIREGNWRPNAAFISQFSEAIDFYVASQVCRSFLITAATSSFGWWLAFFVADQNSIYYLPDERIHADKVPSKELFL
;
A
#
# COMPACT_ATOMS: atom_id res chain seq x y z
N MET A 1 0.77 -9.11 -7.91
CA MET A 1 1.04 -7.77 -8.46
C MET A 1 -0.16 -7.22 -9.23
N MET A 2 -0.70 -7.93 -10.22
CA MET A 2 -1.86 -7.43 -10.99
C MET A 2 -3.10 -7.20 -10.13
N ASP A 3 -3.38 -8.06 -9.14
CA ASP A 3 -4.51 -7.85 -8.22
C ASP A 3 -4.37 -6.54 -7.44
N THR A 4 -3.15 -6.19 -7.03
CA THR A 4 -2.83 -4.90 -6.42
C THR A 4 -3.15 -3.74 -7.35
N VAL A 5 -2.79 -3.86 -8.62
CA VAL A 5 -3.03 -2.82 -9.63
C VAL A 5 -4.53 -2.63 -9.85
N PHE A 6 -5.28 -3.72 -10.03
CA PHE A 6 -6.72 -3.66 -10.23
C PHE A 6 -7.43 -3.09 -9.00
N ALA A 7 -7.10 -3.59 -7.81
CA ALA A 7 -7.67 -3.07 -6.56
C ALA A 7 -7.36 -1.57 -6.38
N ALA A 8 -6.10 -1.15 -6.58
CA ALA A 8 -5.72 0.26 -6.44
C ALA A 8 -6.49 1.16 -7.41
N ASN A 9 -6.62 0.76 -8.68
CA ASN A 9 -7.33 1.52 -9.69
C ASN A 9 -8.85 1.57 -9.44
N ASP A 10 -9.46 0.46 -9.02
CA ASP A 10 -10.89 0.39 -8.74
C ASP A 10 -11.25 1.19 -7.48
N ILE A 11 -10.45 1.09 -6.42
CA ILE A 11 -10.59 1.92 -5.21
C ILE A 11 -10.45 3.40 -5.59
N ALA A 12 -9.44 3.75 -6.40
CA ALA A 12 -9.20 5.13 -6.79
C ALA A 12 -10.39 5.74 -7.53
N ARG A 13 -10.94 5.02 -8.51
CA ARG A 13 -12.15 5.43 -9.25
C ARG A 13 -13.37 5.51 -8.33
N GLY A 14 -13.57 4.51 -7.48
CA GLY A 14 -14.71 4.47 -6.55
C GLY A 14 -14.69 5.58 -5.50
N LYS A 15 -13.49 6.06 -5.12
CA LYS A 15 -13.31 7.14 -4.13
C LYS A 15 -13.07 8.52 -4.77
N GLY A 16 -13.02 8.61 -6.10
CA GLY A 16 -12.73 9.86 -6.81
C GLY A 16 -11.34 10.43 -6.47
N VAL A 17 -10.34 9.57 -6.28
CA VAL A 17 -8.95 9.97 -6.07
C VAL A 17 -8.11 9.66 -7.30
N GLU A 18 -7.22 10.57 -7.67
CA GLU A 18 -6.44 10.49 -8.91
C GLU A 18 -4.92 10.41 -8.66
N ARG A 19 -4.51 10.44 -7.38
CA ARG A 19 -3.10 10.39 -6.98
C ARG A 19 -2.84 9.24 -6.03
N PHE A 20 -1.70 8.62 -6.22
CA PHE A 20 -1.23 7.46 -5.48
C PHE A 20 0.05 7.84 -4.74
N VAL A 21 0.15 7.41 -3.49
CA VAL A 21 1.39 7.41 -2.72
C VAL A 21 1.72 5.96 -2.43
N ILE A 22 2.93 5.54 -2.80
CA ILE A 22 3.39 4.16 -2.63
C ILE A 22 4.42 4.15 -1.50
N PHE A 23 4.15 3.32 -0.50
CA PHE A 23 4.99 3.09 0.67
C PHE A 23 5.53 1.66 0.63
N GLY A 24 6.78 1.46 1.08
CA GLY A 24 7.42 0.16 1.06
C GLY A 24 8.94 0.26 1.17
N ASP A 25 9.56 -0.91 1.27
CA ASP A 25 10.99 -1.14 1.43
C ASP A 25 11.66 -1.61 0.12
N ASP A 26 10.93 -2.29 -0.75
CA ASP A 26 11.41 -2.74 -2.06
C ASP A 26 11.22 -1.67 -3.15
N ARG A 27 12.30 -0.95 -3.45
CA ARG A 27 12.28 0.15 -4.41
C ARG A 27 12.02 -0.29 -5.86
N GLU A 28 12.49 -1.46 -6.26
CA GLU A 28 12.25 -1.98 -7.61
C GLU A 28 10.77 -2.35 -7.77
N PHE A 29 10.22 -3.04 -6.77
CA PHE A 29 8.79 -3.36 -6.73
C PHE A 29 7.92 -2.10 -6.75
N MET A 30 8.23 -1.10 -5.94
CA MET A 30 7.47 0.16 -5.89
C MET A 30 7.51 0.91 -7.23
N GLN A 31 8.67 0.93 -7.90
CA GLN A 31 8.81 1.53 -9.23
C GLN A 31 7.94 0.82 -10.26
N ASN A 32 8.06 -0.51 -10.35
CA ASN A 32 7.26 -1.31 -11.26
C ASN A 32 5.76 -1.14 -10.99
N LEU A 33 5.35 -1.20 -9.72
CA LEU A 33 3.96 -0.99 -9.32
C LEU A 33 3.44 0.38 -9.76
N SER A 34 4.23 1.45 -9.60
CA SER A 34 3.85 2.79 -10.03
C SER A 34 3.59 2.89 -11.53
N HIS A 35 4.47 2.29 -12.35
CA HIS A 35 4.34 2.28 -13.80
C HIS A 35 3.10 1.50 -14.24
N VAL A 36 2.86 0.34 -13.64
CA VAL A 36 1.72 -0.51 -14.02
C VAL A 36 0.40 0.11 -13.54
N ILE A 37 0.31 0.70 -12.35
CA ILE A 37 -0.87 1.45 -11.91
C ILE A 37 -1.23 2.55 -12.90
N ILE A 38 -0.24 3.37 -13.29
CA ILE A 38 -0.46 4.47 -14.24
C ILE A 38 -0.93 3.95 -15.60
N ARG A 39 -0.25 2.93 -16.14
CA ARG A 39 -0.53 2.37 -17.47
C ARG A 39 -1.93 1.73 -17.52
N GLU A 40 -2.23 0.82 -16.60
CA GLU A 40 -3.51 0.09 -16.57
C GLU A 40 -4.67 0.98 -16.14
N GLY A 41 -4.38 2.00 -15.34
CA GLY A 41 -5.37 2.96 -14.86
C GLY A 41 -5.69 4.06 -15.88
N ASN A 42 -4.85 4.25 -16.90
CA ASN A 42 -4.83 5.40 -17.80
C ASN A 42 -4.74 6.74 -17.04
N TRP A 43 -3.91 6.79 -16.01
CA TRP A 43 -3.70 7.98 -15.18
C TRP A 43 -2.67 8.92 -15.80
N ARG A 44 -2.59 10.15 -15.29
CA ARG A 44 -1.53 11.09 -15.67
C ARG A 44 -0.15 10.50 -15.32
N PRO A 45 0.91 10.77 -16.11
CA PRO A 45 2.25 10.24 -15.86
C PRO A 45 2.83 10.54 -14.47
N ASN A 46 2.36 11.60 -13.81
CA ASN A 46 2.77 12.01 -12.48
C ASN A 46 1.75 11.68 -11.37
N ALA A 47 0.80 10.77 -11.66
CA ALA A 47 -0.24 10.40 -10.71
C ALA A 47 0.30 9.57 -9.52
N ALA A 48 1.45 8.91 -9.66
CA ALA A 48 2.06 8.12 -8.59
C ALA A 48 3.31 8.79 -8.02
N PHE A 49 3.39 8.83 -6.70
CA PHE A 49 4.57 9.24 -5.94
C PHE A 49 5.09 8.05 -5.14
N ILE A 50 6.39 7.76 -5.26
CA ILE A 50 7.08 6.72 -4.49
C ILE A 50 7.72 7.39 -3.30
N SER A 51 7.32 6.98 -2.09
CA SER A 51 7.94 7.54 -0.89
C SER A 51 9.42 7.20 -0.81
N GLN A 52 10.19 8.18 -0.36
CA GLN A 52 11.62 8.06 -0.03
C GLN A 52 11.90 8.63 1.37
N PHE A 53 10.85 8.84 2.17
CA PHE A 53 10.98 9.39 3.51
C PHE A 53 11.34 8.31 4.53
N SER A 54 11.62 8.72 5.76
CA SER A 54 11.70 7.77 6.88
C SER A 54 10.30 7.27 7.26
N GLU A 55 10.21 6.10 7.90
CA GLU A 55 8.94 5.50 8.31
C GLU A 55 8.06 6.47 9.15
N ALA A 56 8.67 7.23 10.05
CA ALA A 56 7.95 8.21 10.87
C ALA A 56 7.30 9.31 10.00
N ILE A 57 7.98 9.74 8.94
CA ILE A 57 7.44 10.73 8.00
C ILE A 57 6.39 10.08 7.10
N ASP A 58 6.55 8.81 6.72
CA ASP A 58 5.53 8.08 5.99
C ASP A 58 4.21 7.97 6.77
N PHE A 59 4.27 7.68 8.07
CA PHE A 59 3.09 7.71 8.94
C PHE A 59 2.43 9.08 8.94
N TYR A 60 3.23 10.15 9.05
CA TYR A 60 2.70 11.51 8.99
C TYR A 60 2.06 11.79 7.62
N VAL A 61 2.74 11.49 6.51
CA VAL A 61 2.21 11.68 5.15
C VAL A 61 0.90 10.92 4.97
N ALA A 62 0.84 9.64 5.36
CA ALA A 62 -0.37 8.83 5.29
C ALA A 62 -1.53 9.47 6.06
N SER A 63 -1.28 10.04 7.24
CA SER A 63 -2.30 10.73 8.04
C SER A 63 -2.85 12.01 7.38
N GLN A 64 -2.02 12.68 6.58
CA GLN A 64 -2.37 13.98 6.01
C GLN A 64 -2.99 13.90 4.62
N VAL A 65 -2.54 12.96 3.78
CA VAL A 65 -2.87 13.01 2.33
C VAL A 65 -3.69 11.82 1.84
N CYS A 66 -3.69 10.69 2.56
CA CYS A 66 -4.41 9.50 2.12
C CYS A 66 -5.89 9.57 2.53
N ARG A 67 -6.78 9.47 1.54
CA ARG A 67 -8.24 9.34 1.74
C ARG A 67 -8.72 7.90 1.70
N SER A 68 -7.92 7.01 1.13
CA SER A 68 -8.10 5.57 1.16
C SER A 68 -6.72 4.91 1.22
N PHE A 69 -6.65 3.72 1.80
CA PHE A 69 -5.40 2.99 1.95
C PHE A 69 -5.56 1.53 1.53
N LEU A 70 -4.60 1.01 0.77
CA LEU A 70 -4.55 -0.38 0.33
C LEU A 70 -3.29 -1.05 0.86
N ILE A 71 -3.47 -2.05 1.72
CA ILE A 71 -2.39 -2.90 2.22
C ILE A 71 -2.18 -4.05 1.24
N THR A 72 -1.02 -4.05 0.57
CA THR A 72 -0.65 -5.08 -0.43
C THR A 72 -0.07 -6.35 0.21
N ALA A 73 0.39 -6.21 1.45
CA ALA A 73 1.06 -7.23 2.26
C ALA A 73 0.40 -7.29 3.63
N ALA A 74 -0.70 -8.03 3.79
CA ALA A 74 -1.46 -8.06 5.04
C ALA A 74 -0.66 -8.59 6.25
N THR A 75 0.48 -9.25 6.04
CA THR A 75 1.40 -9.67 7.12
C THR A 75 2.39 -8.58 7.56
N SER A 76 2.40 -7.42 6.91
CA SER A 76 3.30 -6.30 7.24
C SER A 76 2.71 -5.44 8.36
N SER A 77 3.39 -5.36 9.51
CA SER A 77 3.03 -4.44 10.60
C SER A 77 3.15 -2.97 10.16
N PHE A 78 4.12 -2.65 9.29
CA PHE A 78 4.27 -1.30 8.73
C PHE A 78 3.03 -0.87 7.95
N GLY A 79 2.47 -1.76 7.11
CA GLY A 79 1.24 -1.48 6.38
C GLY A 79 0.04 -1.21 7.29
N TRP A 80 -0.07 -1.95 8.40
CA TRP A 80 -1.12 -1.73 9.40
C TRP A 80 -0.93 -0.43 10.19
N TRP A 81 0.30 -0.04 10.51
CA TRP A 81 0.56 1.26 11.14
C TRP A 81 0.19 2.42 10.22
N LEU A 82 0.55 2.36 8.93
CA LEU A 82 0.12 3.36 7.95
C LEU A 82 -1.41 3.44 7.87
N ALA A 83 -2.08 2.30 7.78
CA ALA A 83 -3.55 2.23 7.76
C ALA A 83 -4.18 2.82 9.02
N PHE A 84 -3.60 2.59 10.20
CA PHE A 84 -4.06 3.16 11.46
C PHE A 84 -4.00 4.69 11.47
N PHE A 85 -2.97 5.29 10.85
CA PHE A 85 -2.81 6.75 10.82
C PHE A 85 -3.65 7.47 9.76
N VAL A 86 -4.14 6.76 8.74
CA VAL A 86 -5.00 7.33 7.69
C VAL A 86 -6.29 7.91 8.29
N ALA A 87 -6.70 9.11 7.87
CA ALA A 87 -7.82 9.81 8.49
C ALA A 87 -9.18 9.10 8.29
N ASP A 88 -9.42 8.50 7.11
CA ASP A 88 -10.66 7.78 6.82
C ASP A 88 -10.52 6.28 7.05
N GLN A 89 -10.85 5.86 8.27
CA GLN A 89 -10.84 4.45 8.68
C GLN A 89 -11.91 3.59 8.00
N ASN A 90 -12.89 4.17 7.29
CA ASN A 90 -13.87 3.41 6.50
C ASN A 90 -13.37 3.08 5.08
N SER A 91 -12.16 3.52 4.73
CA SER A 91 -11.57 3.38 3.40
C SER A 91 -10.22 2.66 3.46
N ILE A 92 -10.12 1.67 4.35
CA ILE A 92 -8.96 0.77 4.49
C ILE A 92 -9.28 -0.57 3.82
N TYR A 93 -8.40 -0.99 2.91
CA TYR A 93 -8.50 -2.21 2.14
C TYR A 93 -7.23 -3.03 2.31
N TYR A 94 -7.33 -4.35 2.22
CA TYR A 94 -6.16 -5.22 2.25
C TYR A 94 -6.37 -6.40 1.30
N LEU A 95 -5.28 -6.83 0.67
CA LEU A 95 -5.26 -8.07 -0.09
C LEU A 95 -4.83 -9.22 0.83
N PRO A 96 -5.43 -10.43 0.69
CA PRO A 96 -4.94 -11.60 1.39
C PRO A 96 -3.49 -11.85 0.99
N ASP A 97 -2.67 -12.18 1.99
CA ASP A 97 -1.26 -12.50 1.76
C ASP A 97 -1.10 -14.00 1.55
N GLU A 98 -1.08 -14.42 0.28
CA GLU A 98 -0.89 -15.83 -0.10
C GLU A 98 0.59 -16.19 -0.31
N ARG A 99 1.51 -15.26 -0.02
CA ARG A 99 2.94 -15.50 -0.22
C ARG A 99 3.44 -16.54 0.77
N ILE A 100 4.32 -17.44 0.31
CA ILE A 100 4.95 -18.43 1.17
C ILE A 100 5.89 -17.71 2.15
N HIS A 101 5.48 -17.61 3.41
CA HIS A 101 6.30 -17.09 4.49
C HIS A 101 7.27 -18.17 4.98
N ALA A 102 8.33 -18.43 4.23
CA ALA A 102 9.32 -19.48 4.53
C ALA A 102 9.92 -19.38 5.95
N ASP A 103 9.91 -18.19 6.55
CA ASP A 103 10.50 -17.91 7.86
C ASP A 103 9.49 -17.85 9.02
N LYS A 104 8.20 -18.15 8.78
CA LYS A 104 7.16 -18.12 9.83
C LYS A 104 6.48 -19.47 9.96
N VAL A 105 7.25 -20.53 10.19
CA VAL A 105 6.69 -21.71 10.86
C VAL A 105 6.30 -21.26 12.26
N PRO A 106 5.03 -21.38 12.69
CA PRO A 106 4.64 -21.05 14.05
C PRO A 106 5.52 -21.82 15.04
N SER A 107 6.48 -21.14 15.68
CA SER A 107 7.21 -21.68 16.82
C SER A 107 6.55 -21.14 18.08
N LYS A 108 6.54 -21.94 19.15
CA LYS A 108 5.97 -21.53 20.44
C LYS A 108 6.59 -20.24 21.00
N GLU A 109 7.76 -19.84 20.50
CA GLU A 109 8.48 -18.64 20.94
C GLU A 109 7.94 -17.34 20.32
N LEU A 110 7.23 -17.41 19.18
CA LEU A 110 6.65 -16.25 18.50
C LEU A 110 5.30 -15.80 19.09
N PHE A 111 4.75 -16.54 20.07
CA PHE A 111 3.46 -16.29 20.71
C PHE A 111 3.56 -16.08 22.23
N LEU A 112 4.73 -15.72 22.74
CA LEU A 112 4.92 -15.34 24.15
C LEU A 112 4.59 -13.87 24.40
#